data_AF-A0A966PTH5-F1
#
_entry.id   AF-A0A966PTH5-F1
#
_cell.length_a   1.000
_cell.length_b   1.000
_cell.length_c   1.000
_cell.angle_alpha   90.00
_cell.angle_beta   90.00
_cell.angle_gamma   90.00
#
_symmetry.space_group_name_H-M   'P 1'
#
loop_
_entity.id
_entity.type
_entity.pdbx_description
1 polymer ?
#
loop_
_entity_poly.entity_id
_entity_poly.type
_entity_poly.pdbx_seq_one_letter_code
_entity_poly.pdbx_strand_id
1 'polypeptide(L)'
;MASLAEIRAKLAQQENRTGGSSGGGRDNAIYPHWDIPENATARVRFLPDGDTKNDFFWVERAMIRLPFSGVKGQMNSKPVIVQVPCVEMWNETCPILTEVRTWFKDKSLEEMGRKYWKKRSYIFQGFVRDNPLAEDSVPENPIRRFVISPSIYPLIIAALKDPDIEEIPTDFERGLDFSITKTSKGQYADYATSKWARKESALTQAERAAIDAFGLFDLKSFLPKKPGDAELKIIKEMFEASVDGATYDEARWGQYYKPAGLRGDAADADDSTPVTRNAPTARPQVASVKEDAPWDEESQVASAPVSTAPKADSNARAAEILSMIRNRKTAE
;
A
#
# COMPACT_ATOMS: atom_id res chain seq x y z
N MET A 1 -49.39 17.75 17.76
CA MET A 1 -48.13 17.57 18.51
C MET A 1 -47.71 16.13 18.28
N ALA A 2 -46.61 15.88 17.58
CA ALA A 2 -46.12 14.51 17.37
C ALA A 2 -45.81 13.89 18.74
N SER A 3 -46.24 12.65 18.95
CA SER A 3 -46.01 11.94 20.20
C SER A 3 -44.53 11.60 20.37
N LEU A 4 -44.06 11.47 21.62
CA LEU A 4 -42.70 11.05 21.94
C LEU A 4 -42.31 9.71 21.28
N ALA A 5 -43.29 8.85 21.02
CA ALA A 5 -43.09 7.59 20.29
C ALA A 5 -42.79 7.81 18.80
N GLU A 6 -43.48 8.74 18.15
CA GLU A 6 -43.25 9.08 16.73
C GLU A 6 -41.93 9.84 16.53
N ILE A 7 -41.52 10.65 17.51
CA ILE A 7 -40.20 11.33 17.49
C ILE A 7 -39.08 10.30 17.66
N ARG A 8 -39.23 9.32 18.56
CA ARG A 8 -38.26 8.22 18.73
C ARG A 8 -38.18 7.32 17.49
N ALA A 9 -39.32 7.01 16.85
CA ALA A 9 -39.34 6.25 15.61
C ALA A 9 -38.68 7.01 14.46
N LYS A 10 -38.84 8.33 14.39
CA LYS A 10 -38.15 9.19 13.41
C LYS A 10 -36.65 9.31 13.68
N LEU A 11 -36.22 9.41 14.95
CA LEU A 11 -34.79 9.38 15.31
C LEU A 11 -34.15 8.02 14.96
N ALA A 12 -34.81 6.91 15.25
CA ALA A 12 -34.33 5.57 14.89
C ALA A 12 -34.27 5.34 13.36
N GLN A 13 -35.24 5.88 12.60
CA GLN A 13 -35.18 5.87 11.13
C GLN A 13 -34.12 6.81 10.56
N GLN A 14 -33.78 7.89 11.27
CA GLN A 14 -32.73 8.81 10.86
C GLN A 14 -31.35 8.19 11.12
N GLU A 15 -31.16 7.49 12.25
CA GLU A 15 -29.97 6.67 12.54
C GLU A 15 -29.78 5.54 11.51
N ASN A 16 -30.85 4.83 11.12
CA ASN A 16 -30.78 3.78 10.08
C ASN A 16 -30.60 4.31 8.65
N ARG A 17 -30.88 5.59 8.37
CA ARG A 17 -30.63 6.22 7.06
C ARG A 17 -29.23 6.84 6.96
N THR A 18 -28.54 7.04 8.07
CA THR A 18 -27.16 7.53 8.12
C THR A 18 -26.08 6.43 8.10
N GLY A 19 -26.45 5.15 7.94
CA GLY A 19 -25.50 4.03 7.77
C GLY A 19 -25.04 3.77 6.33
N GLY A 20 -25.57 4.49 5.35
CA GLY A 20 -25.17 4.43 3.94
C GLY A 20 -24.17 5.53 3.59
N SER A 21 -23.04 5.59 4.29
CA SER A 21 -21.88 6.38 3.88
C SER A 21 -20.66 5.77 4.55
N SER A 22 -19.72 5.34 3.71
CA SER A 22 -18.42 4.78 4.02
C SER A 22 -17.64 5.68 4.98
N GLY A 23 -17.85 5.48 6.27
CA GLY A 23 -17.03 6.05 7.33
C GLY A 23 -15.80 5.18 7.53
N GLY A 24 -14.62 5.79 7.35
CA GLY A 24 -13.30 5.19 7.53
C GLY A 24 -13.03 4.65 8.95
N GLY A 25 -13.65 3.51 9.27
CA GLY A 25 -13.08 2.54 10.19
C GLY A 25 -11.85 1.91 9.53
N ARG A 26 -10.90 1.42 10.34
CA ARG A 26 -9.84 0.55 9.83
C ARG A 26 -10.49 -0.51 8.95
N ASP A 27 -10.25 -0.40 7.66
CA ASP A 27 -10.93 -1.22 6.65
C ASP A 27 -10.34 -2.63 6.74
N ASN A 28 -10.89 -3.45 7.65
CA ASN A 28 -10.54 -4.87 7.81
C ASN A 28 -10.85 -5.68 6.54
N ALA A 29 -11.33 -5.03 5.47
CA ALA A 29 -11.38 -5.60 4.15
C ALA A 29 -9.99 -6.03 3.65
N ILE A 30 -8.87 -5.44 4.10
CA ILE A 30 -7.54 -5.96 3.71
C ILE A 30 -7.16 -7.14 4.61
N TYR A 31 -6.94 -8.32 4.01
CA TYR A 31 -6.42 -9.47 4.75
C TYR A 31 -4.88 -9.41 4.87
N PRO A 32 -4.34 -9.27 6.09
CA PRO A 32 -2.90 -9.05 6.31
C PRO A 32 -2.14 -10.38 6.33
N HIS A 33 -2.06 -11.05 5.18
CA HIS A 33 -1.36 -12.33 5.06
C HIS A 33 0.13 -12.27 5.47
N TRP A 34 0.74 -11.08 5.52
CA TRP A 34 2.11 -10.87 6.03
C TRP A 34 2.22 -11.02 7.56
N ASP A 35 1.11 -10.90 8.30
CA ASP A 35 1.07 -11.04 9.75
C ASP A 35 0.86 -12.49 10.20
N ILE A 36 0.68 -13.44 9.27
CA ILE A 36 0.49 -14.85 9.63
C ILE A 36 1.72 -15.39 10.38
N PRO A 37 1.54 -16.34 11.31
CA PRO A 37 2.65 -16.97 12.00
C PRO A 37 3.61 -17.64 11.02
N GLU A 38 4.87 -17.75 11.42
CA GLU A 38 5.85 -18.52 10.65
C GLU A 38 5.44 -20.00 10.60
N ASN A 39 5.64 -20.64 9.44
CA ASN A 39 5.22 -22.00 9.12
C ASN A 39 3.71 -22.21 9.13
N ALA A 40 2.92 -21.12 9.10
CA ALA A 40 1.49 -21.19 8.90
C ALA A 40 1.11 -20.99 7.43
N THR A 41 -0.07 -21.50 7.08
CA THR A 41 -0.65 -21.38 5.75
C THR A 41 -2.04 -20.75 5.85
N ALA A 42 -2.25 -19.68 5.11
CA ALA A 42 -3.57 -19.14 4.85
C ALA A 42 -4.09 -19.66 3.51
N ARG A 43 -5.36 -20.08 3.45
CA ARG A 43 -5.99 -20.54 2.21
C ARG A 43 -6.96 -19.50 1.73
N VAL A 44 -6.75 -19.01 0.52
CA VAL A 44 -7.56 -17.95 -0.08
C VAL A 44 -8.18 -18.43 -1.38
N ARG A 45 -9.34 -17.86 -1.71
CA ARG A 45 -10.02 -18.07 -2.98
C ARG A 45 -10.17 -16.72 -3.68
N PHE A 46 -9.41 -16.51 -4.73
CA PHE A 46 -9.49 -15.27 -5.52
C PHE A 46 -10.80 -15.18 -6.28
N LEU A 47 -11.27 -13.96 -6.49
CA LEU A 47 -12.47 -13.61 -7.25
C LEU A 47 -12.09 -12.71 -8.43
N PRO A 48 -12.90 -12.68 -9.50
CA PRO A 48 -12.70 -11.76 -10.61
C PRO A 48 -12.84 -10.30 -10.16
N ASP A 49 -12.33 -9.36 -10.96
CA ASP A 49 -12.53 -7.93 -10.73
C ASP A 49 -14.01 -7.55 -10.92
N GLY A 50 -14.50 -6.58 -10.13
CA GLY A 50 -15.81 -5.98 -10.37
C GLY A 50 -15.83 -5.12 -11.65
N ASP A 51 -14.68 -4.61 -12.09
CA ASP A 51 -14.54 -3.99 -13.41
C ASP A 51 -14.44 -5.05 -14.51
N THR A 52 -15.54 -5.28 -15.23
CA THR A 52 -15.61 -6.24 -16.34
C THR A 52 -14.73 -5.88 -17.55
N LYS A 53 -14.06 -4.71 -17.56
CA LYS A 53 -13.09 -4.32 -18.59
C LYS A 53 -11.66 -4.70 -18.22
N ASN A 54 -11.42 -5.14 -16.99
CA ASN A 54 -10.11 -5.65 -16.60
C ASN A 54 -9.99 -7.11 -17.01
N ASP A 55 -9.11 -7.41 -17.96
CA ASP A 55 -8.84 -8.80 -18.39
C ASP A 55 -8.16 -9.62 -17.28
N PHE A 56 -7.60 -8.95 -16.27
CA PHE A 56 -6.94 -9.55 -15.13
C PHE A 56 -7.82 -9.47 -13.88
N PHE A 57 -7.72 -10.46 -13.00
CA PHE A 57 -8.37 -10.44 -11.68
C PHE A 57 -7.52 -9.73 -10.61
N TRP A 58 -6.62 -8.83 -11.05
CA TRP A 58 -5.79 -7.99 -10.19
C TRP A 58 -5.51 -6.65 -10.84
N VAL A 59 -5.01 -5.71 -10.02
CA VAL A 59 -4.52 -4.41 -10.47
C VAL A 59 -3.13 -4.16 -9.89
N GLU A 60 -2.19 -3.68 -10.72
CA GLU A 60 -0.85 -3.28 -10.27
C GLU A 60 -0.89 -1.90 -9.60
N ARG A 61 -0.30 -1.81 -8.42
CA ARG A 61 -0.09 -0.58 -7.66
C ARG A 61 1.40 -0.38 -7.42
N ALA A 62 1.92 0.78 -7.82
CA ALA A 62 3.32 1.16 -7.60
C ALA A 62 3.45 2.41 -6.72
N MET A 63 4.08 2.29 -5.56
CA MET A 63 4.30 3.41 -4.64
C MET A 63 5.79 3.65 -4.44
N ILE A 64 6.19 4.90 -4.25
CA ILE A 64 7.55 5.31 -3.87
C ILE A 64 7.50 5.83 -2.44
N ARG A 65 8.49 5.45 -1.63
CA ARG A 65 8.64 5.94 -0.25
C ARG A 65 9.66 7.07 -0.22
N LEU A 66 9.25 8.21 0.31
CA LEU A 66 10.08 9.39 0.52
C LEU A 66 10.35 9.57 2.02
N PRO A 67 11.52 9.15 2.52
CA PRO A 67 11.89 9.28 3.92
C PRO A 67 12.39 10.70 4.23
N PHE A 68 11.86 11.30 5.28
CA PHE A 68 12.28 12.60 5.81
C PHE A 68 12.85 12.44 7.23
N SER A 69 13.76 13.32 7.61
CA SER A 69 14.42 13.31 8.92
C SER A 69 13.47 13.62 10.09
N GLY A 70 12.32 14.24 9.80
CA GLY A 70 11.26 14.56 10.75
C GLY A 70 10.26 15.54 10.12
N VAL A 71 9.34 16.08 10.91
CA VAL A 71 8.39 17.13 10.49
C VAL A 71 8.94 18.51 10.86
N LYS A 72 8.88 19.44 9.90
CA LYS A 72 9.36 20.81 10.05
C LYS A 72 8.62 21.49 11.22
N GLY A 73 9.39 22.14 12.09
CA GLY A 73 8.84 22.83 13.28
C GLY A 73 8.59 21.94 14.49
N GLN A 74 8.79 20.62 14.38
CA GLN A 74 8.68 19.69 15.50
C GLN A 74 10.07 19.19 15.94
N MET A 75 10.62 19.75 17.02
CA MET A 75 11.99 19.46 17.50
C MET A 75 12.23 17.99 17.90
N ASN A 76 11.18 17.24 18.27
CA ASN A 76 11.27 15.83 18.67
C ASN A 76 10.61 14.88 17.65
N SER A 77 10.44 15.31 16.39
CA SER A 77 9.83 14.44 15.38
C SER A 77 10.74 13.27 15.04
N LYS A 78 10.18 12.06 15.10
CA LYS A 78 10.82 10.88 14.53
C LYS A 78 10.90 11.03 13.00
N PRO A 79 11.81 10.30 12.32
CA PRO A 79 11.80 10.21 10.86
C PRO A 79 10.42 9.76 10.36
N VAL A 80 9.96 10.39 9.28
CA VAL A 80 8.64 10.12 8.70
C VAL A 80 8.80 9.65 7.26
N ILE A 81 7.88 8.80 6.80
CA ILE A 81 7.87 8.32 5.42
C ILE A 81 6.57 8.78 4.75
N VAL A 82 6.73 9.52 3.67
CA VAL A 82 5.63 9.90 2.77
C VAL A 82 5.56 8.88 1.64
N GLN A 83 4.36 8.40 1.32
CA GLN A 83 4.15 7.49 0.19
C GLN A 83 3.53 8.26 -0.96
N VAL A 84 4.15 8.18 -2.14
CA VAL A 84 3.67 8.82 -3.37
C VAL A 84 3.43 7.78 -4.46
N PRO A 85 2.39 7.92 -5.29
CA PRO A 85 2.16 7.03 -6.41
C PRO A 85 3.21 7.21 -7.50
N CYS A 86 3.64 6.11 -8.11
CA CYS A 86 4.52 6.13 -9.28
C CYS A 86 3.69 6.12 -10.57
N VAL A 87 3.81 7.16 -11.39
CA VAL A 87 2.98 7.30 -12.60
C VAL A 87 3.25 6.30 -13.72
N GLU A 88 4.35 5.55 -13.63
CA GLU A 88 4.61 4.42 -14.55
C GLU A 88 3.53 3.34 -14.49
N MET A 89 2.72 3.25 -13.43
CA MET A 89 1.57 2.32 -13.42
C MET A 89 0.48 2.72 -14.42
N TRP A 90 0.43 3.99 -14.84
CA TRP A 90 -0.45 4.48 -15.92
C TRP A 90 0.30 4.66 -17.24
N ASN A 91 1.43 3.98 -17.43
CA ASN A 91 2.29 4.08 -18.61
C ASN A 91 2.87 5.49 -18.88
N GLU A 92 3.01 6.32 -17.84
CA GLU A 92 3.63 7.64 -17.93
C GLU A 92 5.03 7.67 -17.32
N THR A 93 5.84 8.64 -17.73
CA THR A 93 7.23 8.78 -17.25
C THR A 93 7.26 9.34 -15.84
N CYS A 94 7.73 8.53 -14.88
CA CYS A 94 7.89 8.98 -13.49
C CYS A 94 9.16 9.83 -13.33
N PRO A 95 9.05 11.11 -12.87
CA PRO A 95 10.21 12.00 -12.75
C PRO A 95 11.23 11.47 -11.73
N ILE A 96 10.79 10.85 -10.63
CA ILE A 96 11.68 10.26 -9.63
C ILE A 96 12.50 9.13 -10.25
N LEU A 97 11.84 8.19 -10.94
CA LEU A 97 12.53 7.01 -11.46
C LEU A 97 13.44 7.33 -12.65
N THR A 98 13.19 8.43 -13.37
CA THR A 98 14.14 8.94 -14.37
C THR A 98 15.49 9.28 -13.73
N GLU A 99 15.48 9.89 -12.55
CA GLU A 99 16.70 10.25 -11.82
C GLU A 99 17.31 9.02 -11.12
N VAL A 100 16.49 8.28 -10.36
CA VAL A 100 16.91 7.10 -9.59
C VAL A 100 17.55 6.03 -10.47
N ARG A 101 17.08 5.82 -11.71
CA ARG A 101 17.70 4.87 -12.65
C ARG A 101 19.16 5.21 -12.98
N THR A 102 19.53 6.49 -12.98
CA THR A 102 20.90 6.91 -13.24
C THR A 102 21.84 6.55 -12.08
N TRP A 103 21.31 6.48 -10.86
CA TRP A 103 22.09 6.16 -9.65
C TRP A 103 22.57 4.71 -9.64
N PHE A 104 21.82 3.78 -10.23
CA PHE A 104 22.25 2.38 -10.38
C PHE A 104 23.44 2.19 -11.35
N LYS A 105 23.86 3.23 -12.07
CA LYS A 105 25.09 3.20 -12.87
C LYS A 105 26.35 3.42 -12.02
N ASP A 106 26.18 3.98 -10.82
CA ASP A 106 27.25 4.23 -9.87
C ASP A 106 27.04 3.36 -8.63
N LYS A 107 27.98 2.45 -8.36
CA LYS A 107 27.95 1.54 -7.20
C LYS A 107 27.78 2.28 -5.87
N SER A 108 28.27 3.52 -5.77
CA SER A 108 28.18 4.31 -4.55
C SER A 108 26.78 4.87 -4.26
N LEU A 109 25.90 4.91 -5.25
CA LEU A 109 24.53 5.43 -5.14
C LEU A 109 23.46 4.33 -5.20
N GLU A 110 23.84 3.05 -5.35
CA GLU A 110 22.89 1.94 -5.42
C GLU A 110 21.99 1.84 -4.18
N GLU A 111 22.55 2.03 -2.99
CA GLU A 111 21.78 2.00 -1.73
C GLU A 111 20.74 3.12 -1.69
N MET A 112 21.13 4.33 -2.14
CA MET A 112 20.21 5.44 -2.30
C MET A 112 19.16 5.12 -3.36
N GLY A 113 19.55 4.51 -4.48
CA GLY A 113 18.65 4.07 -5.53
C GLY A 113 17.58 3.10 -5.04
N ARG A 114 17.97 2.12 -4.22
CA ARG A 114 17.04 1.15 -3.58
C ARG A 114 16.05 1.83 -2.65
N LYS A 115 16.48 2.85 -1.90
CA LYS A 115 15.63 3.61 -0.97
C LYS A 115 14.45 4.29 -1.67
N TYR A 116 14.69 4.83 -2.87
CA TYR A 116 13.71 5.60 -3.65
C TYR A 116 13.10 4.82 -4.83
N TRP A 117 13.41 3.53 -4.93
CA TRP A 117 12.83 2.69 -5.98
C TRP A 117 11.33 2.47 -5.75
N LYS A 118 10.58 2.30 -6.83
CA LYS A 118 9.16 1.96 -6.74
C LYS A 118 8.98 0.58 -6.10
N LYS A 119 8.09 0.50 -5.11
CA LYS A 119 7.58 -0.75 -4.57
C LYS A 119 6.30 -1.12 -5.32
N ARG A 120 6.33 -2.27 -6.00
CA ARG A 120 5.16 -2.82 -6.69
C ARG A 120 4.38 -3.71 -5.73
N SER A 121 3.08 -3.66 -5.86
CA SER A 121 2.11 -4.50 -5.17
C SER A 121 0.96 -4.79 -6.11
N TYR A 122 0.27 -5.90 -5.90
CA TYR A 122 -0.83 -6.34 -6.73
C TYR A 122 -2.06 -6.47 -5.85
N ILE A 123 -3.12 -5.75 -6.19
CA ILE A 123 -4.37 -5.79 -5.44
C ILE A 123 -5.24 -6.88 -6.06
N PHE A 124 -5.61 -7.86 -5.26
CA PHE A 124 -6.58 -8.89 -5.59
C PHE A 124 -7.78 -8.78 -4.64
N GLN A 125 -8.86 -9.50 -4.93
CA GLN A 125 -9.96 -9.70 -3.99
C GLN A 125 -10.36 -11.17 -3.91
N GLY A 126 -11.06 -11.54 -2.83
CA GLY A 126 -11.56 -12.89 -2.65
C GLY A 126 -11.88 -13.25 -1.21
N PHE A 127 -12.02 -14.55 -0.97
CA PHE A 127 -12.36 -15.10 0.35
C PHE A 127 -11.15 -15.69 1.06
N VAL A 128 -11.19 -15.66 2.39
CA VAL A 128 -10.25 -16.38 3.24
C VAL A 128 -10.96 -17.63 3.75
N ARG A 129 -10.57 -18.80 3.25
CA ARG A 129 -11.17 -20.10 3.62
C ARG A 129 -10.47 -20.78 4.80
N ASP A 130 -9.20 -20.42 5.02
CA ASP A 130 -8.42 -20.87 6.18
C ASP A 130 -7.57 -19.71 6.67
N ASN A 131 -7.78 -19.34 7.92
CA ASN A 131 -7.17 -18.17 8.52
C ASN A 131 -6.35 -18.59 9.74
N PRO A 132 -5.01 -18.60 9.65
CA PRO A 132 -4.14 -18.86 10.79
C PRO A 132 -4.02 -17.65 11.75
N LEU A 133 -4.64 -16.50 11.42
CA LEU A 133 -4.69 -15.34 12.30
C LEU A 133 -5.86 -15.44 13.28
N ALA A 134 -5.60 -15.01 14.51
CA ALA A 134 -6.67 -14.63 15.42
C ALA A 134 -7.14 -13.22 15.05
N GLU A 135 -8.29 -13.10 14.38
CA GLU A 135 -8.90 -11.81 14.07
C GLU A 135 -9.98 -11.47 15.10
N ASP A 136 -9.79 -10.38 15.86
CA ASP A 136 -10.74 -9.92 16.88
C ASP A 136 -12.04 -9.34 16.29
N SER A 137 -12.03 -8.98 14.99
CA SER A 137 -13.19 -8.42 14.30
C SER A 137 -13.21 -8.82 12.82
N VAL A 138 -14.10 -9.75 12.49
CA VAL A 138 -14.39 -10.12 11.10
C VAL A 138 -15.28 -9.03 10.49
N PRO A 139 -14.93 -8.44 9.33
CA PRO A 139 -15.79 -7.50 8.61
C PRO A 139 -17.13 -8.12 8.24
N GLU A 140 -18.14 -7.25 8.13
CA GLU A 140 -19.48 -7.62 7.66
C GLU A 140 -19.46 -8.16 6.22
N ASN A 141 -18.65 -7.56 5.35
CA ASN A 141 -18.38 -8.11 4.02
C ASN A 141 -17.25 -9.15 4.10
N PRO A 142 -17.52 -10.45 3.85
CA PRO A 142 -16.49 -11.49 3.90
C PRO A 142 -15.52 -11.42 2.73
N ILE A 143 -15.82 -10.67 1.66
CA ILE A 143 -14.89 -10.43 0.55
C ILE A 143 -13.77 -9.52 1.04
N ARG A 144 -12.55 -10.06 1.04
CA ARG A 144 -11.32 -9.39 1.42
C ARG A 144 -10.54 -8.95 0.19
N ARG A 145 -9.73 -7.93 0.35
CA ARG A 145 -8.68 -7.49 -0.57
C ARG A 145 -7.34 -8.04 -0.11
N PHE A 146 -6.53 -8.48 -1.05
CA PHE A 146 -5.18 -8.98 -0.81
C PHE A 146 -4.17 -8.08 -1.50
N VAL A 147 -3.26 -7.47 -0.73
CA VAL A 147 -2.17 -6.65 -1.27
C VAL A 147 -0.93 -7.54 -1.42
N ILE A 148 -0.81 -8.20 -2.56
CA ILE A 148 0.20 -9.21 -2.82
C ILE A 148 1.52 -8.57 -3.29
N SER A 149 2.64 -9.04 -2.73
CA SER A 149 3.98 -8.59 -3.11
C SER A 149 4.52 -9.31 -4.36
N PRO A 150 5.59 -8.80 -4.99
CA PRO A 150 6.24 -9.45 -6.12
C PRO A 150 6.84 -10.82 -5.82
N SER A 151 7.01 -11.21 -4.54
CA SER A 151 7.52 -12.55 -4.19
C SER A 151 6.45 -13.64 -4.35
N ILE A 152 5.17 -13.30 -4.18
CA ILE A 152 4.05 -14.24 -4.31
C ILE A 152 3.43 -14.16 -5.72
N TYR A 153 3.38 -12.96 -6.31
CA TYR A 153 2.70 -12.72 -7.58
C TYR A 153 3.07 -13.70 -8.72
N PRO A 154 4.36 -14.03 -8.97
CA PRO A 154 4.74 -15.02 -9.99
C PRO A 154 4.12 -16.40 -9.76
N LEU A 155 3.92 -16.81 -8.50
CA LEU A 155 3.31 -18.09 -8.13
C LEU A 155 1.81 -18.10 -8.45
N ILE A 156 1.14 -16.96 -8.28
CA ILE A 156 -0.28 -16.81 -8.63
C ILE A 156 -0.44 -16.91 -10.14
N ILE A 157 0.28 -16.10 -10.92
CA ILE A 157 0.11 -16.09 -12.38
C ILE A 157 0.67 -17.33 -13.08
N ALA A 158 1.41 -18.20 -12.38
CA ALA A 158 1.90 -19.46 -12.93
C ALA A 158 0.74 -20.38 -13.37
N ALA A 159 -0.37 -20.39 -12.62
CA ALA A 159 -1.56 -21.17 -12.98
C ALA A 159 -2.17 -20.74 -14.32
N LEU A 160 -2.08 -19.46 -14.67
CA LEU A 160 -2.62 -18.95 -15.94
C LEU A 160 -1.80 -19.39 -17.17
N LYS A 161 -0.62 -19.95 -16.95
CA LYS A 161 0.28 -20.44 -18.00
C LYS A 161 0.32 -21.97 -18.05
N ASP A 162 -0.38 -22.62 -17.11
CA ASP A 162 -0.39 -24.08 -17.00
C ASP A 162 -1.43 -24.66 -17.98
N PRO A 163 -1.02 -25.46 -18.96
CA PRO A 163 -1.96 -26.06 -19.92
C PRO A 163 -2.91 -27.09 -19.28
N ASP A 164 -2.61 -27.58 -18.07
CA ASP A 164 -3.45 -28.56 -17.37
C ASP A 164 -4.63 -27.90 -16.63
N ILE A 165 -4.66 -26.55 -16.57
CA ILE A 165 -5.75 -25.78 -15.95
C ILE A 165 -6.75 -25.37 -17.04
N GLU A 166 -7.92 -26.01 -17.03
CA GLU A 166 -8.98 -25.76 -18.03
C GLU A 166 -9.73 -24.44 -17.78
N GLU A 167 -10.00 -24.12 -16.51
CA GLU A 167 -10.80 -22.95 -16.12
C GLU A 167 -9.96 -21.92 -15.36
N ILE A 168 -10.35 -20.65 -15.45
CA ILE A 168 -9.64 -19.59 -14.74
C ILE A 168 -9.69 -19.83 -13.21
N PRO A 169 -8.60 -19.60 -12.45
CA PRO A 169 -8.59 -19.86 -11.01
C PRO A 169 -9.67 -19.13 -10.20
N THR A 170 -10.23 -18.04 -10.74
CA THR A 170 -11.31 -17.25 -10.12
C THR A 170 -12.72 -17.72 -10.47
N ASP A 171 -12.88 -18.79 -11.27
CA ASP A 171 -14.20 -19.29 -11.66
C ASP A 171 -15.04 -19.69 -10.44
N PHE A 172 -16.36 -19.52 -10.51
CA PHE A 172 -17.25 -19.72 -9.36
C PHE A 172 -17.59 -21.19 -9.07
N GLU A 173 -17.41 -22.08 -10.05
CA GLU A 173 -17.75 -23.50 -9.93
C GLU A 173 -16.53 -24.40 -9.97
N ARG A 174 -15.55 -24.03 -10.79
CA ARG A 174 -14.34 -24.79 -11.13
C ARG A 174 -13.03 -24.04 -10.85
N GLY A 175 -13.06 -22.94 -10.11
CA GLY A 175 -11.83 -22.22 -9.76
C GLY A 175 -10.97 -22.96 -8.72
N LEU A 176 -9.82 -22.36 -8.39
CA LEU A 176 -8.78 -22.95 -7.55
C LEU A 176 -8.50 -22.10 -6.32
N ASP A 177 -8.21 -22.78 -5.21
CA ASP A 177 -7.77 -22.13 -3.99
C ASP A 177 -6.25 -21.96 -4.01
N PHE A 178 -5.77 -20.85 -3.47
CA PHE A 178 -4.35 -20.57 -3.33
C PHE A 178 -3.94 -20.63 -1.86
N SER A 179 -2.88 -21.37 -1.57
CA SER A 179 -2.31 -21.49 -0.22
C SER A 179 -1.11 -20.56 -0.10
N ILE A 180 -1.24 -19.52 0.71
CA ILE A 180 -0.16 -18.59 1.08
C ILE A 180 0.55 -19.17 2.30
N THR A 181 1.74 -19.71 2.10
CA THR A 181 2.56 -20.29 3.18
C THR A 181 3.70 -19.35 3.49
N LYS A 182 3.79 -18.89 4.74
CA LYS A 182 4.88 -18.04 5.20
C LYS A 182 5.94 -18.89 5.88
N THR A 183 7.11 -18.95 5.28
CA THR A 183 8.33 -19.50 5.86
C THR A 183 9.31 -18.35 6.16
N SER A 184 10.47 -18.66 6.71
CA SER A 184 11.57 -17.71 6.83
C SER A 184 12.75 -18.11 5.94
N LYS A 185 13.43 -17.10 5.40
CA LYS A 185 14.73 -17.25 4.75
C LYS A 185 15.71 -16.30 5.42
N GLY A 186 16.39 -16.80 6.46
CA GLY A 186 17.24 -15.97 7.32
C GLY A 186 16.37 -15.09 8.22
N GLN A 187 16.45 -13.77 8.04
CA GLN A 187 15.64 -12.79 8.80
C GLN A 187 14.40 -12.30 8.03
N TYR A 188 14.22 -12.76 6.79
CA TYR A 188 13.17 -12.29 5.88
C TYR A 188 12.04 -13.31 5.75
N ALA A 189 10.83 -12.83 5.50
CA ALA A 189 9.72 -13.69 5.17
C ALA A 189 9.93 -14.28 3.77
N ASP A 190 9.62 -15.56 3.63
CA ASP A 190 9.66 -16.27 2.35
C ASP A 190 8.31 -16.92 2.08
N TYR A 191 7.89 -16.87 0.82
CA TYR A 191 6.59 -17.38 0.37
C TYR A 191 6.72 -18.37 -0.79
N ALA A 192 7.95 -18.78 -1.13
CA ALA A 192 8.24 -19.64 -2.28
C ALA A 192 7.51 -21.00 -2.26
N THR A 193 7.06 -21.46 -1.09
CA THR A 193 6.31 -22.71 -0.91
C THR A 193 4.79 -22.56 -1.10
N SER A 194 4.32 -21.34 -1.37
CA SER A 194 2.92 -21.06 -1.69
C SER A 194 2.53 -21.71 -3.02
N LYS A 195 1.30 -22.21 -3.12
CA LYS A 195 0.88 -23.02 -4.26
C LYS A 195 -0.63 -23.04 -4.46
N TRP A 196 -1.04 -23.35 -5.68
CA TRP A 196 -2.42 -23.65 -6.02
C TRP A 196 -2.84 -25.02 -5.49
N ALA A 197 -4.12 -25.14 -5.14
CA ALA A 197 -4.76 -26.42 -4.90
C ALA A 197 -4.70 -27.30 -6.15
N ARG A 198 -4.63 -28.61 -5.97
CA ARG A 198 -4.65 -29.57 -7.09
C ARG A 198 -6.05 -29.89 -7.60
N LYS A 199 -7.07 -29.53 -6.83
CA LYS A 199 -8.46 -29.85 -7.11
C LYS A 199 -9.24 -28.55 -7.20
N GLU A 200 -10.01 -28.44 -8.26
CA GLU A 200 -11.01 -27.39 -8.42
C GLU A 200 -12.05 -27.49 -7.31
N SER A 201 -12.62 -26.35 -6.94
CA SER A 201 -13.73 -26.30 -5.99
C SER A 201 -14.67 -25.16 -6.33
N ALA A 202 -15.96 -25.38 -6.09
CA ALA A 202 -16.97 -24.35 -6.24
C ALA A 202 -16.94 -23.38 -5.04
N LEU A 203 -17.45 -22.17 -5.26
CA LEU A 203 -17.84 -21.28 -4.17
C LEU A 203 -18.96 -21.91 -3.34
N THR A 204 -18.84 -21.82 -2.02
CA THR A 204 -19.86 -22.25 -1.07
C THR A 204 -21.11 -21.37 -1.19
N GLN A 205 -22.25 -21.85 -0.68
CA GLN A 205 -23.49 -21.08 -0.70
C GLN A 205 -23.37 -19.73 0.03
N ALA A 206 -22.61 -19.69 1.12
CA ALA A 206 -22.37 -18.45 1.87
C ALA A 206 -21.50 -17.45 1.09
N GLU A 207 -20.47 -17.95 0.39
CA GLU A 207 -19.62 -17.13 -0.49
C GLU A 207 -20.42 -16.53 -1.65
N ARG A 208 -21.29 -17.33 -2.29
CA ARG A 208 -22.18 -16.84 -3.36
C ARG A 208 -23.16 -15.79 -2.86
N ALA A 209 -23.81 -16.04 -1.71
CA ALA A 209 -24.72 -15.08 -1.10
C ALA A 209 -24.03 -13.75 -0.72
N ALA A 210 -22.76 -13.80 -0.33
CA ALA A 210 -21.98 -12.59 -0.07
C ALA A 210 -21.71 -11.78 -1.35
N ILE A 211 -21.41 -12.45 -2.47
CA ILE A 211 -21.27 -11.78 -3.76
C ILE A 211 -22.58 -11.11 -4.17
N ASP A 212 -23.71 -11.80 -4.02
CA ASP A 212 -25.03 -11.25 -4.34
C ASP A 212 -25.41 -10.06 -3.45
N ALA A 213 -25.01 -10.08 -2.17
CA ALA A 213 -25.34 -9.05 -1.19
C ALA A 213 -24.45 -7.80 -1.30
N PHE A 214 -23.14 -7.97 -1.48
CA PHE A 214 -22.17 -6.87 -1.42
C PHE A 214 -21.60 -6.48 -2.78
N GLY A 215 -21.71 -7.34 -3.78
CA GLY A 215 -21.04 -7.18 -5.06
C GLY A 215 -19.52 -7.41 -4.98
N LEU A 216 -18.90 -7.46 -6.16
CA LEU A 216 -17.44 -7.48 -6.30
C LEU A 216 -16.90 -6.05 -6.25
N PHE A 217 -15.73 -5.85 -5.65
CA PHE A 217 -15.10 -4.54 -5.68
C PHE A 217 -14.50 -4.25 -7.06
N ASP A 218 -14.59 -2.99 -7.50
CA ASP A 218 -13.74 -2.46 -8.57
C ASP A 218 -12.34 -2.23 -8.00
N LEU A 219 -11.38 -3.05 -8.42
CA LEU A 219 -10.02 -3.02 -7.89
C LEU A 219 -9.29 -1.70 -8.20
N LYS A 220 -9.66 -1.00 -9.28
CA LYS A 220 -9.06 0.29 -9.65
C LYS A 220 -9.46 1.40 -8.69
N SER A 221 -10.60 1.27 -8.01
CA SER A 221 -11.03 2.23 -6.99
C SER A 221 -10.08 2.29 -5.78
N PHE A 222 -9.27 1.25 -5.55
CA PHE A 222 -8.27 1.21 -4.47
C PHE A 222 -6.89 1.68 -4.91
N LEU A 223 -6.73 2.09 -6.16
CA LEU A 223 -5.53 2.79 -6.59
C LEU A 223 -5.55 4.23 -6.08
N PRO A 224 -4.38 4.79 -5.74
CA PRO A 224 -4.29 6.22 -5.49
C PRO A 224 -4.74 6.98 -6.74
N LYS A 225 -5.37 8.14 -6.52
CA LYS A 225 -5.71 9.07 -7.61
C LYS A 225 -4.46 9.34 -8.45
N LYS A 226 -4.62 9.26 -9.77
CA LYS A 226 -3.57 9.60 -10.71
C LYS A 226 -3.15 11.06 -10.50
N PRO A 227 -1.87 11.33 -10.17
CA PRO A 227 -1.40 12.70 -9.98
C PRO A 227 -1.53 13.52 -11.26
N GLY A 228 -2.02 14.75 -11.14
CA GLY A 228 -1.94 15.76 -12.20
C GLY A 228 -0.57 16.47 -12.23
N ASP A 229 -0.38 17.39 -13.18
CA ASP A 229 0.90 18.10 -13.37
C ASP A 229 1.39 18.86 -12.13
N ALA A 230 0.48 19.48 -11.38
CA ALA A 230 0.81 20.19 -10.15
C ALA A 230 1.30 19.22 -9.05
N GLU A 231 0.63 18.09 -8.90
CA GLU A 231 0.98 17.06 -7.92
C GLU A 231 2.30 16.37 -8.29
N LEU A 232 2.55 16.15 -9.59
CA LEU A 232 3.83 15.63 -10.09
C LEU A 232 5.01 16.55 -9.77
N LYS A 233 4.82 17.88 -9.89
CA LYS A 233 5.83 18.86 -9.47
C LYS A 233 6.11 18.78 -7.97
N ILE A 234 5.06 18.62 -7.17
CA ILE A 234 5.17 18.47 -5.70
C ILE A 234 5.86 17.15 -5.34
N ILE A 235 5.54 16.05 -6.02
CA ILE A 235 6.22 14.75 -5.85
C ILE A 235 7.72 14.91 -6.12
N LYS A 236 8.10 15.57 -7.22
CA LYS A 236 9.50 15.82 -7.54
C LYS A 236 10.20 16.68 -6.49
N GLU A 237 9.55 17.75 -6.06
CA GLU A 237 10.09 18.65 -5.04
C GLU A 237 10.31 17.95 -3.69
N MET A 238 9.32 17.14 -3.26
CA MET A 238 9.44 16.31 -2.06
C MET A 238 10.59 15.30 -2.17
N PHE A 239 10.79 14.74 -3.36
CA PHE A 239 11.89 13.82 -3.61
C PHE A 239 13.25 14.53 -3.50
N GLU A 240 13.44 15.69 -4.15
CA GLU A 240 14.65 16.50 -4.03
C GLU A 240 14.92 16.83 -2.54
N ALA A 241 13.91 17.28 -1.80
CA ALA A 241 14.04 17.60 -0.38
C ALA A 241 14.35 16.38 0.51
N SER A 242 13.77 15.22 0.18
CA SER A 242 14.01 13.96 0.89
C SER A 242 15.44 13.47 0.67
N VAL A 243 15.96 13.59 -0.56
CA VAL A 243 17.37 13.31 -0.91
C VAL A 243 18.32 14.22 -0.15
N ASP A 244 17.96 15.50 0.02
CA ASP A 244 18.73 16.48 0.79
C ASP A 244 18.68 16.26 2.31
N GLY A 245 17.90 15.29 2.79
CA GLY A 245 17.74 15.02 4.22
C GLY A 245 16.91 16.08 4.96
N ALA A 246 16.15 16.90 4.23
CA ALA A 246 15.30 17.93 4.81
C ALA A 246 14.17 17.33 5.67
N THR A 247 13.58 18.17 6.52
CA THR A 247 12.36 17.84 7.26
C THR A 247 11.13 18.00 6.37
N TYR A 248 10.13 17.15 6.56
CA TYR A 248 8.84 17.21 5.90
C TYR A 248 8.11 18.54 6.20
N ASP A 249 7.80 19.33 5.17
CA ASP A 249 7.08 20.60 5.28
C ASP A 249 5.56 20.37 5.14
N GLU A 250 4.86 20.31 6.26
CA GLU A 250 3.41 20.10 6.29
C GLU A 250 2.61 21.25 5.66
N ALA A 251 3.09 22.49 5.77
CA ALA A 251 2.40 23.64 5.19
C ALA A 251 2.44 23.60 3.65
N ARG A 252 3.50 23.02 3.08
CA ARG A 252 3.71 22.96 1.64
C ARG A 252 3.17 21.68 1.01
N TRP A 253 3.32 20.54 1.68
CA TRP A 253 3.01 19.23 1.10
C TRP A 253 1.83 18.52 1.77
N GLY A 254 1.41 18.97 2.96
CA GLY A 254 0.37 18.32 3.77
C GLY A 254 -1.02 18.29 3.16
N GLN A 255 -1.30 19.20 2.22
CA GLN A 255 -2.55 19.19 1.44
C GLN A 255 -2.60 18.05 0.40
N TYR A 256 -1.43 17.58 -0.06
CA TYR A 256 -1.31 16.61 -1.15
C TYR A 256 -0.91 15.23 -0.65
N TYR A 257 0.17 15.16 0.15
CA TYR A 257 0.76 13.91 0.58
C TYR A 257 1.15 13.98 2.05
N LYS A 258 0.42 13.27 2.90
CA LYS A 258 0.69 13.19 4.34
C LYS A 258 1.54 11.96 4.68
N PRO A 259 2.49 12.07 5.64
CA PRO A 259 3.26 10.93 6.11
C PRO A 259 2.40 9.92 6.86
N ALA A 260 2.78 8.64 6.79
CA ALA A 260 2.12 7.56 7.53
C ALA A 260 2.25 7.81 9.05
N GLY A 261 1.15 7.69 9.80
CA GLY A 261 1.11 7.91 11.26
C GLY A 261 0.84 9.35 11.71
N LEU A 262 0.89 10.34 10.80
CA LEU A 262 0.43 11.72 11.05
C LEU A 262 -1.00 11.96 10.54
N ARG A 263 -1.65 10.91 10.00
CA ARG A 263 -3.10 10.85 9.78
C ARG A 263 -3.82 10.78 11.13
N GLY A 264 -3.85 11.89 11.87
CA GLY A 264 -4.81 12.07 12.96
C GLY A 264 -6.18 12.36 12.37
N ASP A 265 -7.22 11.67 12.86
CA ASP A 265 -8.67 11.95 12.87
C ASP A 265 -9.26 12.94 11.84
N ALA A 266 -8.74 12.94 10.62
CA ALA A 266 -9.29 13.58 9.46
C ALA A 266 -9.46 12.46 8.44
N ALA A 267 -10.71 12.00 8.37
CA ALA A 267 -11.22 11.18 7.30
C ALA A 267 -10.72 11.70 5.94
N ASP A 268 -10.49 10.74 5.04
CA ASP A 268 -10.43 10.85 3.59
C ASP A 268 -9.94 12.18 2.99
N ALA A 269 -8.77 12.11 2.33
CA ALA A 269 -8.41 13.11 1.34
C ALA A 269 -9.28 12.92 0.09
N ASP A 270 -10.54 13.35 0.18
CA ASP A 270 -11.35 13.84 -0.93
C ASP A 270 -12.43 14.77 -0.38
N ASP A 271 -12.14 16.07 -0.30
CA ASP A 271 -13.05 17.14 -0.73
C ASP A 271 -12.34 18.49 -0.59
N SER A 272 -12.29 19.22 -1.68
CA SER A 272 -11.70 20.55 -1.78
C SER A 272 -12.79 21.60 -1.67
N THR A 273 -13.05 22.11 -0.47
CA THR A 273 -13.58 23.48 -0.26
C THR A 273 -13.04 24.08 1.06
N PRO A 274 -12.71 25.38 1.10
CA PRO A 274 -12.09 26.00 2.27
C PRO A 274 -13.18 26.44 3.25
N VAL A 275 -13.15 25.93 4.49
CA VAL A 275 -13.93 26.52 5.59
C VAL A 275 -13.04 26.82 6.80
N THR A 276 -13.28 28.02 7.31
CA THR A 276 -12.54 28.80 8.29
C THR A 276 -12.34 28.08 9.63
N ARG A 277 -11.13 28.28 10.18
CA ARG A 277 -10.58 27.71 11.40
C ARG A 277 -11.23 28.32 12.66
N ASN A 278 -11.77 27.49 13.56
CA ASN A 278 -11.92 27.82 14.99
C ASN A 278 -11.28 26.71 15.85
N ALA A 279 -10.40 27.12 16.77
CA ALA A 279 -9.82 26.32 17.87
C ALA A 279 -10.92 26.04 18.95
N PRO A 280 -10.80 25.13 19.95
CA PRO A 280 -9.56 24.87 20.73
C PRO A 280 -9.37 23.50 21.47
N THR A 281 -8.19 23.40 22.12
CA THR A 281 -7.83 22.72 23.40
C THR A 281 -7.57 21.20 23.52
N ALA A 282 -6.50 20.91 24.27
CA ALA A 282 -5.82 19.63 24.44
C ALA A 282 -6.15 18.88 25.76
N ARG A 283 -6.02 17.54 25.75
CA ARG A 283 -5.61 16.68 26.90
C ARG A 283 -5.19 15.26 26.45
N PRO A 284 -4.56 14.42 27.30
CA PRO A 284 -3.20 13.92 27.11
C PRO A 284 -3.08 12.49 26.55
N GLN A 285 -1.89 12.21 26.04
CA GLN A 285 -1.45 11.04 25.31
C GLN A 285 -1.39 9.76 26.17
N VAL A 286 -1.81 8.64 25.59
CA VAL A 286 -1.50 7.27 26.04
C VAL A 286 -0.57 6.61 25.02
N ALA A 287 0.40 5.85 25.53
CA ALA A 287 1.60 5.37 24.85
C ALA A 287 1.35 4.63 23.53
N SER A 288 2.10 5.02 22.49
CA SER A 288 2.09 4.37 21.18
C SER A 288 2.95 3.10 21.18
N VAL A 289 2.29 2.04 20.72
CA VAL A 289 2.84 0.70 20.43
C VAL A 289 3.86 0.81 19.29
N LYS A 290 4.95 0.04 19.40
CA LYS A 290 5.96 -0.13 18.35
C LYS A 290 5.32 -0.84 17.16
N GLU A 291 5.30 -0.19 16.00
CA GLU A 291 4.85 -0.78 14.74
C GLU A 291 6.07 -0.92 13.83
N ASP A 292 6.87 -1.96 14.10
CA ASP A 292 7.84 -2.50 13.17
C ASP A 292 7.18 -3.66 12.42
N ALA A 293 6.43 -3.34 11.38
CA ALA A 293 6.04 -4.33 10.38
C ALA A 293 7.28 -4.63 9.51
N PRO A 294 7.74 -5.91 9.40
CA PRO A 294 8.95 -6.26 8.69
C PRO A 294 8.63 -6.31 7.20
N TRP A 295 8.94 -5.25 6.47
CA TRP A 295 8.78 -5.19 5.02
C TRP A 295 10.11 -5.46 4.37
N ASP A 296 10.30 -6.73 4.02
CA ASP A 296 11.51 -7.37 3.49
C ASP A 296 12.41 -6.45 2.66
N GLU A 297 13.65 -6.29 3.13
CA GLU A 297 14.76 -5.85 2.31
C GLU A 297 15.15 -7.00 1.39
N GLU A 298 14.89 -6.81 0.09
CA GLU A 298 15.23 -7.77 -0.94
C GLU A 298 16.75 -8.01 -0.95
N SER A 299 17.14 -9.12 -0.36
CA SER A 299 18.50 -9.68 -0.37
C SER A 299 18.79 -10.28 -1.74
N GLN A 300 19.39 -9.48 -2.63
CA GLN A 300 20.23 -9.99 -3.70
C GLN A 300 21.69 -9.82 -3.27
N VAL A 301 22.26 -10.87 -2.67
CA VAL A 301 23.69 -10.94 -2.40
C VAL A 301 24.31 -11.92 -3.38
N ALA A 302 24.94 -11.39 -4.43
CA ALA A 302 25.99 -12.10 -5.14
C ALA A 302 27.30 -11.87 -4.37
N SER A 303 27.92 -12.97 -3.95
CA SER A 303 29.15 -13.03 -3.14
C SER A 303 30.41 -12.63 -3.92
N ALA A 304 31.22 -11.72 -3.37
CA ALA A 304 32.69 -11.63 -3.53
C ALA A 304 33.28 -10.65 -2.48
N PRO A 305 34.55 -10.82 -2.03
CA PRO A 305 34.98 -10.40 -0.69
C PRO A 305 35.34 -8.92 -0.56
N VAL A 306 35.25 -8.48 0.71
CA VAL A 306 35.48 -7.12 1.23
C VAL A 306 36.97 -6.75 1.20
N SER A 307 37.28 -5.53 0.78
CA SER A 307 38.54 -4.84 1.09
C SER A 307 38.24 -3.50 1.77
N THR A 308 39.04 -3.16 2.78
CA THR A 308 38.78 -2.15 3.82
C THR A 308 39.37 -0.76 3.53
N ALA A 309 38.56 0.27 3.89
CA ALA A 309 38.87 1.65 4.35
C ALA A 309 39.11 2.80 3.33
N PRO A 310 38.92 4.10 3.71
CA PRO A 310 38.28 4.68 4.91
C PRO A 310 37.06 5.61 4.62
N LYS A 311 36.34 5.99 5.69
CA LYS A 311 35.17 6.90 5.71
C LYS A 311 35.51 8.31 5.19
N ALA A 312 34.70 8.82 4.27
CA ALA A 312 34.59 10.23 3.93
C ALA A 312 33.16 10.71 4.18
N ASP A 313 33.03 11.94 4.70
CA ASP A 313 31.78 12.55 5.19
C ASP A 313 30.64 12.54 4.16
N SER A 314 29.49 11.98 4.58
CA SER A 314 28.26 11.86 3.80
C SER A 314 27.67 13.21 3.36
N ASN A 315 27.96 14.28 4.08
CA ASN A 315 27.47 15.63 3.75
C ASN A 315 28.15 16.24 2.52
N ALA A 316 29.38 15.84 2.22
CA ALA A 316 30.09 16.34 1.03
C ALA A 316 29.49 15.78 -0.27
N ARG A 317 29.04 14.52 -0.24
CA ARG A 317 28.46 13.84 -1.43
C ARG A 317 27.07 14.34 -1.78
N ALA A 318 26.24 14.66 -0.79
CA ALA A 318 24.93 15.28 -1.03
C ALA A 318 25.07 16.66 -1.69
N ALA A 319 26.04 17.47 -1.23
CA ALA A 319 26.33 18.77 -1.83
C ALA A 319 26.85 18.68 -3.27
N GLU A 320 27.61 17.63 -3.60
CA GLU A 320 28.16 17.42 -4.94
C GLU A 320 27.07 17.03 -5.95
N ILE A 321 26.14 16.16 -5.56
CA ILE A 321 24.96 15.77 -6.36
C ILE A 321 24.07 16.99 -6.63
N LEU A 322 23.87 17.84 -5.63
CA LEU A 322 23.12 19.09 -5.76
C LEU A 322 23.76 20.07 -6.75
N SER A 323 25.09 20.14 -6.79
CA SER A 323 25.78 21.01 -7.75
C SER A 323 25.59 20.53 -9.20
N MET A 324 25.58 19.21 -9.42
CA MET A 324 25.29 18.65 -10.75
C MET A 324 23.84 18.86 -11.20
N ILE A 325 22.87 18.85 -10.28
CA ILE A 325 21.45 19.11 -10.59
C ILE A 325 21.24 20.59 -10.93
N ARG A 326 21.86 21.51 -10.17
CA ARG A 326 21.75 22.96 -10.44
C ARG A 326 22.42 23.36 -11.75
N ASN A 327 23.59 22.81 -12.06
CA ASN A 327 24.31 23.12 -13.30
C ASN A 327 23.56 22.66 -14.56
N ARG A 328 22.68 21.65 -14.43
CA ARG A 328 21.83 21.17 -15.53
C ARG A 328 20.60 22.05 -15.75
N LYS A 329 20.10 22.72 -14.70
CA LYS A 329 19.01 23.72 -14.79
C LYS A 329 19.45 25.07 -15.37
N THR A 330 20.75 25.35 -15.42
CA THR A 330 21.31 26.58 -16.02
C THR A 330 21.80 26.39 -17.46
N ALA A 331 21.73 25.17 -17.99
CA ALA A 331 22.18 24.82 -19.34
C ALA A 331 21.01 24.59 -20.33
N GLU A 332 19.76 24.72 -19.86
CA GLU A 332 18.54 24.96 -20.64
C GLU A 332 18.10 26.41 -20.45
#